data_AF-A0A643CEJ3-F1
#
_entry.id   AF-A0A643CEJ3-F1
#
_cell.length_a   1.000
_cell.length_b   1.000
_cell.length_c   1.000
_cell.angle_alpha   90.00
_cell.angle_beta   90.00
_cell.angle_gamma   90.00
#
_symmetry.space_group_name_H-M   'P 1'
#
loop_
_entity.id
_entity.type
_entity.pdbx_description
1 polymer ?
#
loop_
_entity_poly.entity_id
_entity_poly.type
_entity_poly.pdbx_seq_one_letter_code
_entity_poly.pdbx_strand_id
1 'polypeptide(L)'
;DMVWDIKYKTVRWNFVESLEPPQVVQVRCSSLLKQGNAYGQVTIRMHTRQEDVPRDVLEYVVFEKHLVNPYGSWRMHGKIIPPWAPPKQPILKTVMIPGPQMKPWEEYEEPQGEAHKPQLA
;
A
#
# COMPACT_ATOMS: atom_id res chain seq x y z
N ASP A 1 -3.72 -6.99 4.97
CA ASP A 1 -4.84 -7.85 4.54
C ASP A 1 -5.66 -7.08 3.51
N MET A 2 -5.92 -7.65 2.34
CA MET A 2 -6.61 -6.96 1.23
C MET A 2 -8.14 -7.10 1.30
N VAL A 3 -8.65 -8.06 2.08
CA VAL A 3 -10.08 -8.43 2.04
C VAL A 3 -10.88 -7.77 3.17
N TRP A 4 -10.21 -7.40 4.27
CA TRP A 4 -10.87 -6.90 5.47
C TRP A 4 -11.73 -5.65 5.22
N ASP A 5 -11.17 -4.62 4.58
CA ASP A 5 -11.85 -3.32 4.39
C ASP A 5 -12.97 -3.33 3.34
N ILE A 6 -13.01 -4.39 2.52
CA ILE A 6 -13.96 -4.55 1.41
C ILE A 6 -15.03 -5.60 1.70
N LYS A 7 -14.99 -6.26 2.87
CA LYS A 7 -15.90 -7.37 3.22
C LYS A 7 -17.38 -7.06 3.01
N TYR A 8 -17.80 -5.82 3.26
CA TYR A 8 -19.19 -5.37 3.14
C TYR A 8 -19.35 -4.27 2.08
N LYS A 9 -18.48 -4.26 1.05
CA LYS A 9 -18.51 -3.28 -0.05
C LYS A 9 -18.35 -3.98 -1.39
N THR A 10 -18.99 -3.44 -2.42
CA THR A 10 -18.78 -3.88 -3.80
C THR A 10 -17.64 -3.09 -4.42
N VAL A 11 -16.62 -3.78 -4.93
CA VAL A 11 -15.47 -3.17 -5.63
C VAL A 11 -15.62 -3.43 -7.12
N ARG A 12 -15.46 -2.38 -7.93
CA ARG A 12 -15.36 -2.48 -9.39
C ARG A 12 -13.95 -2.09 -9.80
N TRP A 13 -13.23 -3.00 -10.42
CA TRP A 13 -11.87 -2.77 -10.88
C TRP A 13 -11.72 -3.36 -12.28
N ASN A 14 -11.16 -2.57 -13.19
CA ASN A 14 -10.92 -2.95 -14.57
C ASN A 14 -9.48 -2.59 -14.94
N PHE A 15 -8.81 -3.51 -15.62
CA PHE A 15 -7.52 -3.25 -16.27
C PHE A 15 -7.79 -2.65 -17.64
N VAL A 16 -7.31 -1.42 -17.88
CA VAL A 16 -7.49 -0.74 -19.17
C VAL A 16 -6.31 -1.06 -20.07
N GLU A 17 -5.12 -0.63 -19.68
CA GLU A 17 -3.89 -0.82 -20.44
C GLU A 17 -2.63 -0.70 -19.57
N SER A 18 -1.48 -1.14 -20.12
CA SER A 18 -0.17 -0.92 -19.52
C SER A 18 0.50 0.26 -20.22
N LEU A 19 0.77 1.34 -19.49
CA LEU A 19 1.44 2.52 -20.05
C LEU A 19 2.92 2.25 -20.28
N GLU A 20 3.56 1.56 -19.34
CA GLU A 20 4.91 1.04 -19.47
C GLU A 20 4.91 -0.47 -19.18
N PRO A 21 5.82 -1.24 -19.80
CA PRO A 21 5.99 -2.64 -19.44
C PRO A 21 6.48 -2.78 -17.99
N PRO A 22 6.05 -3.82 -17.26
CA PRO A 22 6.48 -4.03 -15.88
C PRO A 22 7.99 -4.28 -15.81
N GLN A 23 8.67 -3.58 -14.91
CA GLN A 23 10.13 -3.64 -14.76
C GLN A 23 10.50 -4.25 -13.41
N VAL A 24 11.42 -5.22 -13.41
CA VAL A 24 11.99 -5.75 -12.18
C VAL A 24 12.95 -4.71 -11.60
N VAL A 25 12.64 -4.23 -10.40
CA VAL A 25 13.44 -3.20 -9.72
C VAL A 25 14.50 -3.85 -8.84
N GLN A 26 14.09 -4.86 -8.08
CA GLN A 26 14.95 -5.51 -7.12
C GLN A 26 14.58 -6.98 -6.93
N VAL A 27 15.60 -7.82 -6.76
CA VAL A 27 15.48 -9.19 -6.27
C VAL A 27 16.23 -9.31 -4.96
N ARG A 28 15.59 -9.85 -3.93
CA ARG A 28 16.20 -10.18 -2.64
C ARG A 28 15.96 -11.64 -2.32
N CYS A 29 16.89 -12.25 -1.60
CA CYS A 29 16.71 -13.58 -1.04
C CYS A 29 16.96 -13.49 0.47
N SER A 30 16.07 -14.04 1.27
CA SER A 30 16.24 -14.19 2.71
C SER A 30 16.39 -15.66 3.05
N SER A 31 17.51 -16.01 3.67
CA SER A 31 17.75 -17.34 4.23
C SER A 31 17.58 -17.26 5.75
N LEU A 32 16.55 -17.92 6.27
CA LEU A 32 16.39 -18.11 7.72
C LEU A 32 17.30 -19.28 8.14
N LEU A 33 18.52 -18.93 8.58
CA LEU A 33 19.58 -19.88 8.97
C LEU A 33 19.10 -20.94 9.98
N LYS A 34 18.09 -20.62 10.81
CA LYS A 34 17.58 -21.52 11.86
C LYS A 34 16.67 -22.64 11.35
N GLN A 35 16.09 -22.54 10.16
CA GLN A 35 15.08 -23.50 9.67
C GLN A 35 15.41 -24.10 8.30
N GLY A 36 16.54 -23.71 7.68
CA GLY A 36 16.86 -24.13 6.30
C GLY A 36 15.86 -23.59 5.26
N ASN A 37 14.97 -22.68 5.64
CA ASN A 37 13.98 -22.06 4.77
C ASN A 37 14.59 -20.86 4.04
N ALA A 38 14.36 -20.78 2.73
CA ALA A 38 14.80 -19.68 1.89
C ALA A 38 13.61 -19.09 1.13
N TYR A 39 13.46 -17.76 1.18
CA TYR A 39 12.41 -17.02 0.49
C TYR A 39 13.03 -16.07 -0.52
N GLY A 40 12.53 -16.11 -1.75
CA GLY A 40 12.86 -15.17 -2.81
C GLY A 40 11.79 -14.10 -2.88
N GLN A 41 12.21 -12.84 -2.84
CA GLN A 41 11.34 -11.68 -3.01
C GLN A 41 11.74 -10.89 -4.25
N VAL A 42 10.76 -10.55 -5.09
CA VAL A 42 10.94 -9.78 -6.32
C VAL A 42 10.02 -8.58 -6.28
N THR A 43 10.61 -7.39 -6.38
CA THR A 43 9.87 -6.13 -6.48
C THR A 43 9.76 -5.71 -7.94
N ILE A 44 8.53 -5.49 -8.39
CA ILE A 44 8.20 -5.14 -9.78
C ILE A 44 7.53 -3.76 -9.77
N ARG A 45 8.05 -2.85 -10.59
CA ARG A 45 7.42 -1.57 -10.90
C ARG A 45 6.38 -1.79 -11.99
N MET A 46 5.13 -1.43 -11.73
CA MET A 46 4.02 -1.51 -12.65
C MET A 46 3.44 -0.11 -12.87
N HIS A 47 3.33 0.31 -14.13
CA HIS A 47 2.72 1.57 -14.53
C HIS A 47 1.54 1.27 -15.46
N THR A 48 0.33 1.34 -14.90
CA THR A 48 -0.89 0.84 -15.55
C THR A 48 -2.01 1.85 -15.46
N ARG A 49 -2.94 1.78 -16.41
CA ARG A 49 -4.17 2.56 -16.39
C ARG A 49 -5.33 1.68 -15.92
N GLN A 50 -6.03 2.13 -14.89
CA GLN A 50 -7.05 1.34 -14.18
C GLN A 50 -8.36 2.13 -14.00
N GLU A 51 -9.45 1.42 -13.72
CA GLU A 51 -10.83 1.93 -13.45
C GLU A 51 -11.64 2.39 -14.68
N ASP A 52 -12.97 2.54 -14.49
CA ASP A 52 -13.91 3.02 -15.52
C ASP A 52 -13.63 4.47 -15.94
N VAL A 53 -13.17 5.31 -15.02
CA VAL A 53 -12.56 6.61 -15.32
C VAL A 53 -11.05 6.39 -15.35
N PRO A 54 -10.40 6.35 -16.52
CA PRO A 54 -9.04 5.85 -16.64
C PRO A 54 -8.03 6.70 -15.86
N ARG A 55 -7.40 6.12 -14.83
CA ARG A 55 -6.40 6.77 -13.99
C ARG A 55 -5.05 6.07 -14.09
N ASP A 56 -4.01 6.88 -14.07
CA ASP A 56 -2.63 6.42 -14.16
C ASP A 56 -2.13 6.06 -12.76
N VAL A 57 -1.66 4.83 -12.62
CA VAL A 57 -1.33 4.22 -11.33
C VAL A 57 0.06 3.61 -11.41
N LEU A 58 0.97 4.16 -10.61
CA LEU A 58 2.36 3.69 -10.48
C LEU A 58 2.55 2.96 -9.15
N GLU A 59 2.89 1.68 -9.22
CA GLU A 59 2.94 0.80 -8.04
C GLU A 59 4.16 -0.10 -8.04
N TYR A 60 4.67 -0.38 -6.85
CA TYR A 60 5.76 -1.33 -6.64
C TYR A 60 5.20 -2.56 -5.93
N VAL A 61 4.94 -3.62 -6.69
CA VAL A 61 4.36 -4.87 -6.19
C VAL A 61 5.49 -5.83 -5.82
N VAL A 62 5.42 -6.37 -4.61
CA VAL A 62 6.37 -7.36 -4.11
C VAL A 62 5.74 -8.74 -4.23
N PHE A 63 6.40 -9.61 -4.98
CA PHE A 63 6.10 -11.03 -5.03
C PHE A 63 7.08 -11.80 -4.15
N GLU A 64 6.58 -12.84 -3.49
CA GLU A 64 7.39 -13.74 -2.68
C GLU A 64 7.14 -15.19 -3.09
N LYS A 65 8.20 -15.99 -3.07
CA LYS A 65 8.16 -17.43 -3.25
C LYS A 65 9.01 -18.12 -2.18
N HIS A 66 8.45 -19.14 -1.54
CA HIS A 66 9.22 -20.07 -0.73
C HIS A 66 10.03 -20.99 -1.66
N LEU A 67 11.35 -20.85 -1.69
CA LEU A 67 12.23 -21.50 -2.66
C LEU A 67 12.49 -22.98 -2.35
N VAL A 68 12.45 -23.34 -1.07
CA VAL A 68 12.72 -24.72 -0.60
C VAL A 68 11.55 -25.65 -0.86
N ASN A 69 10.33 -25.11 -0.92
CA ASN A 69 9.15 -25.90 -1.26
C ASN A 69 9.10 -26.16 -2.77
N PRO A 70 9.13 -27.42 -3.24
CA PRO A 70 9.03 -27.75 -4.66
C PRO A 70 7.70 -27.29 -5.28
N TYR A 71 6.65 -27.16 -4.48
CA TYR A 71 5.33 -26.66 -4.90
C TYR A 71 5.18 -25.14 -4.70
N GLY A 72 6.27 -24.43 -4.41
CA GLY A 72 6.26 -22.99 -4.22
C GLY A 72 5.86 -22.25 -5.50
N SER A 73 4.83 -21.42 -5.39
CA SER A 73 4.44 -20.47 -6.44
C SER A 73 4.75 -19.04 -6.02
N TRP A 74 4.91 -18.14 -6.99
CA TRP A 74 5.02 -16.72 -6.74
C TRP A 74 3.67 -16.18 -6.30
N ARG A 75 3.64 -15.51 -5.15
CA ARG A 75 2.42 -14.91 -4.58
C ARG A 75 2.68 -13.44 -4.31
N MET A 76 1.67 -12.60 -4.54
CA MET A 76 1.74 -11.20 -4.13
C MET A 76 1.85 -11.14 -2.61
N HIS A 77 2.92 -10.53 -2.11
CA HIS A 77 3.26 -10.44 -0.70
C HIS A 77 2.98 -9.04 -0.15
N GLY A 78 3.29 -7.99 -0.92
CA GLY A 78 3.15 -6.63 -0.45
C GLY A 78 3.16 -5.60 -1.57
N LYS A 79 2.93 -4.36 -1.17
CA LYS A 79 2.94 -3.19 -2.03
C LYS A 79 3.73 -2.08 -1.36
N ILE A 80 4.71 -1.54 -2.06
CA ILE A 80 5.52 -0.42 -1.57
C ILE A 80 4.90 0.86 -2.10
N ILE A 81 4.62 1.80 -1.19
CA ILE A 81 4.16 3.15 -1.50
C ILE A 81 5.31 4.09 -1.15
N PRO A 82 5.97 4.71 -2.14
CA PRO A 82 7.06 5.64 -1.84
C PRO A 82 6.51 6.89 -1.14
N PRO A 83 7.32 7.55 -0.28
CA PRO A 83 6.87 8.74 0.45
C PRO A 83 6.60 9.95 -0.46
N TRP A 84 7.20 9.97 -1.66
CA TRP A 84 6.97 10.99 -2.68
C TRP A 84 5.78 10.68 -3.59
N ALA A 85 5.09 9.54 -3.40
CA ALA A 85 3.90 9.22 -4.18
C ALA A 85 2.84 10.31 -3.97
N PRO A 86 2.13 10.73 -5.03
CA PRO A 86 1.03 11.66 -4.88
C PRO A 86 -0.04 11.07 -3.92
N PRO A 87 -0.71 11.93 -3.14
CA PRO A 87 -1.77 11.47 -2.26
C PRO A 87 -2.90 10.82 -3.07
N LYS A 88 -3.55 9.83 -2.47
CA LYS A 88 -4.76 9.24 -3.05
C LYS A 88 -5.87 10.30 -3.08
N GLN A 89 -6.81 10.11 -4.00
CA GLN A 89 -7.96 10.99 -4.09
C GLN A 89 -8.70 11.08 -2.76
N PRO A 90 -9.15 12.29 -2.40
CA PRO A 90 -9.96 12.47 -1.21
C PRO A 90 -11.27 11.70 -1.36
N ILE A 91 -11.75 11.21 -0.24
CA ILE A 91 -13.08 10.61 -0.19
C ILE A 91 -14.15 11.69 -0.37
N LEU A 92 -15.27 11.32 -0.99
CA LEU A 92 -16.38 12.27 -1.26
C LEU A 92 -17.06 12.79 0.01
N LYS A 93 -16.94 12.06 1.13
CA LYS A 93 -17.58 12.42 2.40
C LYS A 93 -16.66 13.26 3.28
N THR A 94 -17.24 14.12 4.10
CA THR A 94 -16.51 14.83 5.15
C THR A 94 -16.22 13.90 6.33
N VAL A 95 -15.10 14.16 7.03
CA VAL A 95 -14.69 13.44 8.23
C VAL A 95 -14.37 14.44 9.31
N MET A 96 -14.87 14.19 10.52
CA MET A 96 -14.46 14.89 11.73
C MET A 96 -13.47 14.01 12.49
N ILE A 97 -12.33 14.58 12.89
CA ILE A 97 -11.40 13.92 13.81
C ILE A 97 -11.76 14.42 15.22
N PRO A 98 -12.24 13.54 16.13
CA PRO A 98 -12.60 13.96 17.47
C PRO A 98 -11.36 14.41 18.24
N GLY A 99 -11.52 15.47 19.03
CA GLY A 99 -10.47 15.96 19.92
C GLY A 99 -10.15 14.97 21.06
N PRO A 100 -9.05 15.22 21.80
CA PRO A 100 -8.68 14.42 22.96
C PRO A 100 -9.83 14.34 23.97
N GLN A 101 -10.11 13.13 24.48
CA GLN A 101 -11.09 12.95 25.56
C GLN A 101 -10.40 13.24 26.90
N MET A 102 -10.67 14.41 27.46
CA MET A 102 -10.07 14.84 28.72
C MET A 102 -10.84 14.32 29.91
N LYS A 103 -10.12 13.92 30.96
CA LYS A 103 -10.76 13.68 32.24
C LYS A 103 -11.21 15.01 32.85
N PRO A 104 -12.24 15.05 33.71
CA PRO A 104 -12.78 16.30 34.25
C PRO A 104 -11.77 17.20 34.99
N TRP A 105 -10.62 16.66 35.40
CA TRP A 105 -9.58 17.36 36.14
C TRP A 105 -8.28 17.56 35.33
N GLU A 106 -8.27 17.17 34.05
CA GLU A 106 -7.14 17.38 33.14
C GLU A 106 -7.44 18.63 32.30
N GLU A 107 -6.52 19.60 32.30
CA GLU A 107 -6.61 20.79 31.44
C GLU A 107 -6.08 20.49 30.03
N TYR A 108 -6.56 21.26 29.04
CA TYR A 108 -6.13 21.10 27.66
C TYR A 108 -4.77 21.73 27.41
N GLU A 109 -3.77 20.90 27.13
CA GLU A 109 -2.50 21.38 26.61
C GLU A 109 -2.55 21.44 25.08
N GLU A 110 -2.48 22.66 24.54
CA GLU A 110 -2.32 22.89 23.10
C GLU A 110 -0.98 22.31 22.63
N PRO A 111 -0.96 21.34 21.70
CA PRO A 111 0.29 20.87 21.14
C PRO A 111 0.99 22.01 20.39
N GLN A 112 2.18 22.39 20.84
CA GLN A 112 3.05 23.36 20.15
C GLN A 112 3.70 22.69 18.94
N GLY A 113 2.96 22.58 17.85
CA GLY A 113 3.48 22.08 16.58
C GLY A 113 2.59 22.51 15.43
N GLU A 114 3.18 23.13 14.41
CA GLU A 114 2.48 23.51 13.18
C GLU A 114 1.73 22.30 12.63
N ALA A 115 0.39 22.40 12.61
CA ALA A 115 -0.43 21.49 11.85
C ALA A 115 0.05 21.54 10.40
N HIS A 116 0.78 20.52 9.97
CA HIS A 116 1.09 20.31 8.56
C HIS A 116 -0.25 20.25 7.83
N LYS A 117 -0.66 21.37 7.25
CA LYS A 117 -1.75 21.40 6.29
C LYS A 117 -1.36 20.42 5.20
N PRO A 118 -2.16 19.37 4.93
CA PRO A 118 -1.91 18.58 3.74
C PRO A 118 -1.92 19.56 2.57
N GLN A 119 -0.79 19.68 1.87
CA GLN A 119 -0.71 20.49 0.67
C GLN A 119 -1.77 19.96 -0.30
N LEU A 120 -2.81 20.76 -0.53
CA LEU A 120 -3.70 20.56 -1.67
C LEU A 120 -2.82 20.73 -2.91
N ALA A 121 -2.61 19.65 -3.64
CA ALA A 121 -2.16 19.70 -5.02
C ALA A 121 -3.34 20.07 -5.94
#